data_AF-A0A8J9ZZG1-F1
#
_entry.id   AF-A0A8J9ZZG1-F1
#
_cell.length_a   1.000
_cell.length_b   1.000
_cell.length_c   1.000
_cell.angle_alpha   90.00
_cell.angle_beta   90.00
_cell.angle_gamma   90.00
#
_symmetry.space_group_name_H-M   'P 1'
#
loop_
_entity.id
_entity.type
_entity.pdbx_description
1 polymer ?
#
loop_
_entity_poly.entity_id
_entity_poly.type
_entity_poly.pdbx_seq_one_letter_code
_entity_poly.pdbx_strand_id
1 'polypeptide(L)'
;MKTSGSRGTSGQISSPKECKKELADFAPDFLSKYENLCGPHGHLVGDSLTWADLVFYDIMSKILVVLPGALDGFPKLAKVMDTVTANEGVAAWLAKRPDTPH
;
A
#
# COMPACT_ATOMS: atom_id res chain seq x y z
N MET A 1 31.55 9.79 -20.61
CA MET A 1 30.95 10.89 -19.83
C MET A 1 29.49 11.04 -20.25
N LYS A 2 28.58 10.87 -19.29
CA LYS A 2 27.14 11.20 -19.28
C LYS A 2 26.21 10.47 -20.26
N THR A 3 25.40 9.61 -19.65
CA THR A 3 24.09 9.13 -20.11
C THR A 3 23.07 10.28 -20.15
N SER A 4 22.31 10.37 -21.23
CA SER A 4 20.98 11.00 -21.32
C SER A 4 20.20 10.13 -22.30
N GLY A 5 18.94 9.76 -22.11
CA GLY A 5 17.93 10.22 -21.17
C GLY A 5 16.59 10.11 -21.90
N SER A 6 15.79 9.12 -21.49
CA SER A 6 14.31 9.10 -21.51
C SER A 6 13.56 9.25 -22.84
N ARG A 7 12.92 8.15 -23.27
CA ARG A 7 11.44 8.00 -23.25
C ARG A 7 11.04 6.64 -23.85
N GLY A 8 10.55 5.71 -23.02
CA GLY A 8 9.65 4.63 -23.46
C GLY A 8 8.27 4.95 -22.88
N THR A 9 7.38 5.59 -23.63
CA THR A 9 6.35 5.00 -24.52
C THR A 9 5.29 4.18 -23.79
N SER A 10 4.12 4.82 -23.63
CA SER A 10 2.78 4.26 -23.89
C SER A 10 2.59 2.74 -23.69
N GLY A 11 1.86 2.38 -22.63
CA GLY A 11 0.85 1.31 -22.69
C GLY A 11 1.33 -0.13 -22.81
N GLN A 12 2.57 -0.47 -22.43
CA GLN A 12 2.95 -1.88 -22.24
C GLN A 12 2.69 -2.29 -20.79
N ILE A 13 1.80 -3.26 -20.57
CA ILE A 13 1.65 -3.93 -19.28
C ILE A 13 2.93 -4.76 -19.06
N SER A 14 3.71 -4.42 -18.01
CA SER A 14 4.92 -5.14 -17.64
C SER A 14 4.60 -6.61 -17.28
N SER A 15 5.57 -7.52 -17.44
CA SER A 15 5.35 -8.91 -17.04
C SER A 15 5.17 -9.00 -15.51
N PRO A 16 4.46 -10.02 -14.98
CA PRO A 16 4.24 -10.15 -13.53
C PRO A 16 5.52 -10.13 -12.69
N LYS A 17 6.62 -10.66 -13.26
CA LYS A 17 7.94 -10.66 -12.62
C LYS A 17 8.57 -9.27 -12.58
N GLU A 18 8.43 -8.49 -13.64
CA GLU A 18 8.92 -7.12 -13.72
C GLU A 18 8.11 -6.19 -12.81
N CYS A 19 6.77 -6.29 -12.80
CA CYS A 19 5.92 -5.53 -11.87
C CYS A 19 6.30 -5.78 -10.40
N LYS A 20 6.53 -7.04 -10.02
CA LYS A 20 6.95 -7.39 -8.65
C LYS A 20 8.31 -6.77 -8.31
N LYS A 21 9.24 -6.78 -9.26
CA LYS A 21 10.59 -6.21 -9.06
C LYS A 21 10.52 -4.69 -8.91
N GLU A 22 9.85 -4.00 -9.82
CA GLU A 22 9.69 -2.55 -9.77
C GLU A 22 9.02 -2.10 -8.47
N LEU A 23 8.01 -2.85 -8.01
CA LEU A 23 7.36 -2.61 -6.74
C LEU A 23 8.31 -2.84 -5.55
N ALA A 24 9.11 -3.91 -5.56
CA ALA A 24 10.08 -4.19 -4.50
C ALA A 24 11.20 -3.13 -4.43
N ASP A 25 11.60 -2.57 -5.57
CA ASP A 25 12.60 -1.50 -5.65
C ASP A 25 12.03 -0.15 -5.15
N PHE A 26 10.74 0.13 -5.42
CA PHE A 26 10.10 1.40 -5.05
C PHE A 26 9.50 1.43 -3.64
N ALA A 27 8.88 0.33 -3.20
CA ALA A 27 8.05 0.30 -2.00
C ALA A 27 8.79 0.72 -0.72
N PRO A 28 10.04 0.30 -0.43
CA PRO A 28 10.71 0.65 0.82
C PRO A 28 10.85 2.16 1.03
N ASP A 29 11.29 2.89 0.01
CA ASP A 29 11.47 4.35 0.08
C ASP A 29 10.14 5.09 0.21
N PHE A 30 9.11 4.59 -0.47
CA PHE A 30 7.77 5.15 -0.38
C PHE A 30 7.17 4.92 1.02
N LEU A 31 7.23 3.69 1.52
CA LEU A 31 6.67 3.32 2.82
C LEU A 31 7.41 3.98 3.98
N SER A 32 8.73 4.13 3.88
CA SER A 32 9.52 4.88 4.87
C SER A 32 9.02 6.33 5.03
N LYS A 33 8.68 7.00 3.92
CA LYS A 33 8.12 8.36 3.98
C LYS A 33 6.76 8.38 4.67
N TYR A 34 5.89 7.42 4.36
CA TYR A 34 4.56 7.32 4.95
C TYR A 34 4.61 6.95 6.44
N GLU A 35 5.49 6.03 6.84
CA GLU A 35 5.72 5.66 8.24
C GLU A 35 6.17 6.87 9.08
N ASN A 36 7.00 7.74 8.50
CA ASN A 36 7.45 8.97 9.15
C ASN A 36 6.31 10.00 9.29
N LEU A 37 5.40 10.06 8.32
CA LEU A 37 4.23 10.96 8.37
C LEU A 37 3.09 10.41 9.24
N CYS A 38 3.00 9.09 9.39
CA CYS A 38 1.94 8.44 10.14
C CYS A 38 2.05 8.77 11.64
N GLY A 39 0.91 9.13 12.23
CA GLY A 39 0.76 9.31 13.66
C GLY A 39 0.85 7.99 14.43
N PRO A 40 1.04 8.02 15.77
CA PRO A 40 1.17 6.82 16.59
C PRO A 40 -0.17 6.07 16.80
N HIS A 41 -1.29 6.70 16.45
CA HIS A 41 -2.62 6.22 16.78
C HIS A 41 -3.20 5.23 15.77
N GLY A 42 -2.49 4.91 14.68
CA GLY A 42 -3.00 3.99 13.66
C GLY A 42 -3.96 4.66 12.68
N HIS A 43 -3.78 5.96 12.48
CA HIS A 43 -4.45 6.77 11.48
C HIS A 43 -3.41 7.61 10.75
N LEU A 44 -3.55 7.73 9.43
CA LEU A 44 -2.68 8.57 8.61
C LEU A 44 -2.87 10.06 8.91
N VAL A 45 -4.09 10.47 9.27
CA VAL A 45 -4.43 11.86 9.58
C VAL A 45 -5.24 11.92 10.87
N GLY A 46 -4.75 12.69 11.84
CA GLY A 46 -5.47 12.90 13.11
C GLY A 46 -5.55 11.66 13.97
N ASP A 47 -6.71 11.46 14.59
CA ASP A 47 -6.98 10.46 15.63
C ASP A 47 -8.19 9.57 15.32
N SER A 48 -8.74 9.66 14.11
CA SER A 48 -9.95 8.94 13.69
C SER A 48 -9.86 8.45 12.25
N LEU A 49 -10.72 7.50 11.91
CA LEU A 49 -10.75 6.90 10.57
C LEU A 49 -11.12 7.95 9.51
N THR A 50 -10.28 8.06 8.49
CA THR A 50 -10.49 8.93 7.34
C THR A 50 -10.46 8.14 6.04
N TRP A 51 -10.83 8.79 4.94
CA TRP A 51 -10.68 8.22 3.60
C TRP A 51 -9.22 7.89 3.26
N ALA A 52 -8.23 8.58 3.83
CA ALA A 52 -6.83 8.29 3.58
C ALA A 52 -6.47 6.87 4.04
N ASP A 53 -6.97 6.46 5.21
CA ASP A 53 -6.73 5.12 5.76
C ASP A 53 -7.36 4.03 4.89
N LEU A 54 -8.57 4.28 4.37
CA LEU A 54 -9.27 3.35 3.47
C LEU A 54 -8.55 3.17 2.13
N VAL A 55 -8.07 4.26 1.52
CA VAL A 55 -7.29 4.21 0.27
C VAL A 55 -5.97 3.48 0.51
N PHE A 56 -5.30 3.78 1.62
CA PHE A 56 -4.07 3.10 1.99
C PHE A 56 -4.30 1.60 2.16
N TYR A 57 -5.36 1.20 2.88
CA TYR A 57 -5.73 -0.20 3.05
C TYR A 57 -5.99 -0.90 1.70
N ASP A 58 -6.78 -0.29 0.82
CA ASP A 58 -7.10 -0.89 -0.49
C ASP A 58 -5.83 -1.11 -1.33
N ILE A 59 -4.97 -0.11 -1.44
CA ILE A 59 -3.72 -0.20 -2.20
C ILE A 59 -2.77 -1.22 -1.55
N MET A 60 -2.61 -1.14 -0.23
CA MET A 60 -1.66 -1.97 0.50
C MET A 60 -2.08 -3.45 0.50
N SER A 61 -3.38 -3.74 0.55
CA SER A 61 -3.89 -5.10 0.45
C SER A 61 -3.46 -5.77 -0.87
N LYS A 62 -3.41 -5.02 -1.98
CA LYS A 62 -2.92 -5.49 -3.28
C LYS A 62 -1.40 -5.65 -3.30
N ILE A 63 -0.67 -4.69 -2.72
CA ILE A 63 0.79 -4.76 -2.61
C ILE A 63 1.21 -6.00 -1.82
N LEU A 64 0.54 -6.31 -0.71
CA LEU A 64 0.88 -7.46 0.14
C LEU A 64 0.66 -8.82 -0.53
N VAL A 65 -0.22 -8.91 -1.53
CA VAL A 65 -0.36 -10.11 -2.37
C VAL A 65 0.89 -10.33 -3.22
N VAL A 66 1.48 -9.24 -3.75
CA VAL A 66 2.66 -9.30 -4.64
C VAL A 66 3.98 -9.38 -3.86
N LEU A 67 4.06 -8.62 -2.76
CA LEU A 67 5.21 -8.48 -1.89
C LEU A 67 4.79 -8.75 -0.43
N PRO A 68 4.65 -10.03 -0.04
CA PRO A 68 4.44 -10.40 1.34
C PRO A 68 5.56 -9.85 2.22
N GLY A 69 5.22 -9.30 3.38
CA GLY A 69 6.19 -8.70 4.31
C GLY A 69 6.60 -7.26 3.99
N ALA A 70 5.95 -6.60 3.01
CA ALA A 70 6.23 -5.20 2.68
C ALA A 70 6.09 -4.23 3.88
N LEU A 71 5.33 -4.61 4.91
CA LEU A 71 5.09 -3.82 6.12
C LEU A 71 5.92 -4.23 7.35
N ASP A 72 6.77 -5.26 7.26
CA ASP A 72 7.47 -5.82 8.44
C ASP A 72 8.37 -4.79 9.16
N GLY A 73 8.85 -3.78 8.44
CA GLY A 73 9.64 -2.67 8.98
C GLY A 73 8.85 -1.38 9.30
N PHE A 74 7.52 -1.39 9.13
CA PHE A 74 6.68 -0.18 9.16
C PHE A 74 5.50 -0.37 10.13
N PRO A 75 5.76 -0.40 11.46
CA PRO A 75 4.76 -0.77 12.46
C PRO A 75 3.57 0.21 12.55
N LYS A 76 3.75 1.51 12.30
CA LYS A 76 2.62 2.44 12.30
C LYS A 76 1.71 2.20 11.11
N LEU A 77 2.28 1.96 9.93
CA LEU A 77 1.50 1.61 8.74
C LEU A 77 0.80 0.25 8.89
N ALA A 78 1.45 -0.74 9.51
CA ALA A 78 0.79 -2.00 9.88
C ALA A 78 -0.42 -1.73 10.81
N LYS A 79 -0.25 -0.87 11.81
CA LYS A 79 -1.34 -0.47 12.70
C LYS A 79 -2.49 0.24 11.96
N VAL A 80 -2.24 1.01 10.91
CA VAL A 80 -3.32 1.58 10.07
C VAL A 80 -4.16 0.47 9.44
N MET A 81 -3.54 -0.61 8.94
CA MET A 81 -4.27 -1.76 8.39
C MET A 81 -5.17 -2.42 9.44
N ASP A 82 -4.65 -2.60 10.65
CA ASP A 82 -5.38 -3.20 11.77
C ASP A 82 -6.58 -2.31 12.17
N THR A 83 -6.36 -1.00 12.32
CA THR A 83 -7.42 -0.05 12.69
C THR A 83 -8.53 0.01 11.63
N VAL A 84 -8.18 -0.01 10.35
CA VAL A 84 -9.17 -0.02 9.26
C VAL A 84 -10.02 -1.28 9.30
N THR A 85 -9.41 -2.45 9.47
CA THR A 85 -10.15 -3.72 9.51
C THR A 85 -10.94 -3.94 10.80
N ALA A 86 -10.54 -3.30 11.91
CA ALA A 86 -11.27 -3.31 13.17
C ALA A 86 -12.54 -2.44 13.14
N ASN A 87 -12.68 -1.51 12.18
CA ASN A 87 -13.90 -0.72 12.06
C ASN A 87 -15.09 -1.62 11.67
N GLU A 88 -16.16 -1.60 12.47
CA GLU A 88 -17.32 -2.50 12.31
C GLU A 88 -17.95 -2.41 10.91
N GLY A 89 -18.10 -1.20 10.36
CA GLY A 89 -18.69 -1.00 9.03
C GLY A 89 -17.80 -1.53 7.91
N VAL A 90 -16.49 -1.32 8.02
CA VAL A 90 -15.50 -1.87 7.09
C VAL A 90 -15.46 -3.39 7.19
N ALA A 91 -15.41 -3.96 8.40
CA ALA A 91 -15.41 -5.40 8.63
C ALA A 91 -16.66 -6.07 8.03
N ALA A 92 -17.85 -5.50 8.26
CA ALA A 92 -19.09 -6.01 7.67
C ALA A 92 -19.09 -5.93 6.13
N TRP A 93 -18.47 -4.90 5.55
CA TRP A 93 -18.29 -4.82 4.10
C TRP A 93 -17.30 -5.86 3.57
N LEU A 94 -16.14 -6.03 4.22
CA LEU A 94 -15.13 -7.00 3.83
C LEU A 94 -15.66 -8.44 3.88
N ALA A 95 -16.53 -8.76 4.84
CA ALA A 95 -17.15 -10.08 4.96
C ALA A 95 -18.14 -10.42 3.82
N LYS A 96 -18.74 -9.40 3.17
CA LYS A 96 -19.76 -9.60 2.12
C LYS A 96 -19.30 -9.24 0.71
N ARG A 97 -18.19 -8.50 0.56
CA ARG A 97 -17.72 -8.06 -0.75
C ARG A 97 -17.32 -9.28 -1.60
N PRO A 98 -17.54 -9.27 -2.93
CA PRO A 98 -17.06 -10.33 -3.80
C PRO A 98 -15.54 -10.49 -3.69
N ASP A 99 -15.07 -11.74 -3.73
CA ASP A 99 -13.66 -12.02 -3.92
C ASP A 99 -13.29 -11.77 -5.39
N THR A 100 -12.47 -10.75 -5.62
CA THR A 100 -12.04 -10.36 -6.96
C THR A 100 -10.54 -10.61 -7.11
N PRO A 101 -10.11 -11.45 -8.06
CA PRO A 101 -8.70 -11.62 -8.36
C PRO A 101 -8.06 -10.28 -8.77
N HIS A 102 -6.83 -10.05 -8.31
CA HIS A 102 -6.01 -8.88 -8.67
C HIS A 102 -4.88 -9.27 -9.63
#